data_AF-A0A3R7T805-F1
#
_entry.id   AF-A0A3R7T805-F1
#
_cell.length_a   1.000
_cell.length_b   1.000
_cell.length_c   1.000
_cell.angle_alpha   90.00
_cell.angle_beta   90.00
_cell.angle_gamma   90.00
#
_symmetry.space_group_name_H-M   'P 1'
#
loop_
_entity.id
_entity.type
_entity.pdbx_description
1 polymer ?
#
loop_
_entity_poly.entity_id
_entity_poly.type
_entity_poly.pdbx_seq_one_letter_code
_entity_poly.pdbx_strand_id
1 'polypeptide(L)' 'MTNDARTGPWGPAYWGLGQAISVSKGLAHSESDVIGYFEGAGFTDVDIVDFIPGSLSRVVGRKE' A
#
# COMPACT_ATOMS: atom_id res chain seq x y z
N MET A 1 3.06 -0.68 -1.57
CA MET A 1 1.87 -0.24 -2.32
C MET A 1 2.28 0.51 -3.57
N THR A 2 1.38 0.61 -4.54
CA THR A 2 1.49 1.56 -5.66
C THR A 2 0.80 2.86 -5.28
N ASN A 3 1.01 3.94 -6.05
CA ASN A 3 0.14 5.10 -5.97
C ASN A 3 -1.26 4.78 -6.54
N ASP A 4 -2.18 5.74 -6.46
CA ASP A 4 -3.55 5.59 -6.93
C ASP A 4 -3.69 5.41 -8.44
N ALA A 5 -2.73 5.91 -9.23
CA ALA A 5 -2.64 5.62 -10.65
C ALA A 5 -2.13 4.19 -10.94
N ARG A 6 -1.88 3.39 -9.89
CA ARG A 6 -1.27 2.04 -9.93
C ARG A 6 0.09 2.01 -10.62
N THR A 7 0.83 3.10 -10.44
CA THR A 7 2.22 3.25 -10.83
C THR A 7 3.08 3.39 -9.57
N GLY A 8 4.40 3.41 -9.72
CA GLY A 8 5.30 3.59 -8.59
C GLY A 8 6.53 2.69 -8.66
N PRO A 9 7.19 2.45 -7.52
CA PRO A 9 8.44 1.69 -7.51
C PRO A 9 8.29 0.28 -8.07
N TRP A 10 9.35 -0.20 -8.72
CA TRP A 10 9.37 -1.51 -9.36
C TRP A 10 9.04 -2.66 -8.40
N GLY A 11 9.50 -2.58 -7.14
CA GLY A 11 9.30 -3.64 -6.14
C GLY A 11 7.81 -3.97 -5.90
N PRO A 12 6.99 -3.02 -5.41
CA PRO A 12 5.55 -3.20 -5.26
C PRO A 12 4.83 -3.63 -6.54
N ALA A 13 5.21 -3.09 -7.71
CA ALA A 13 4.61 -3.44 -8.98
C ALA A 13 4.90 -4.89 -9.39
N TYR A 14 6.16 -5.33 -9.32
CA TYR A 14 6.56 -6.71 -9.61
C TYR A 14 5.96 -7.70 -8.63
N TRP A 15 5.88 -7.34 -7.34
CA TRP A 15 5.21 -8.17 -6.35
C TRP A 15 3.73 -8.37 -6.71
N GLY A 16 3.03 -7.29 -7.08
CA GLY A 16 1.64 -7.35 -7.53
C GLY A 16 1.42 -8.27 -8.73
N LEU A 17 2.28 -8.17 -9.74
CA LEU A 17 2.28 -9.08 -10.89
C LEU A 17 2.50 -10.53 -10.44
N GLY A 18 3.48 -10.76 -9.56
CA GLY A 18 3.77 -12.07 -8.98
C GLY A 18 2.55 -12.69 -8.30
N GLN A 19 1.80 -11.90 -7.51
CA GLN A 19 0.59 -12.39 -6.87
C GLN A 19 -0.50 -12.78 -7.87
N ALA A 20 -0.67 -11.99 -8.95
CA ALA A 20 -1.66 -12.24 -9.99
C ALA A 20 -1.37 -13.51 -10.79
N ILE A 21 -0.09 -13.79 -11.11
CA ILE A 21 0.29 -14.98 -11.88
C ILE A 21 0.33 -16.25 -11.03
N SER A 22 0.64 -16.15 -9.73
CA SER A 22 0.83 -17.31 -8.86
C SER A 22 -0.47 -17.90 -8.29
N VAL A 23 -1.64 -17.52 -8.80
CA VAL A 23 -2.97 -17.93 -8.29
C VAL A 23 -3.08 -17.74 -6.78
N SER A 24 -2.47 -16.65 -6.29
CA SER A 24 -2.52 -16.28 -4.89
C SER A 24 -3.76 -15.43 -4.60
N LYS A 25 -4.11 -15.30 -3.33
CA LYS A 25 -5.12 -14.32 -2.88
C LYS A 25 -4.51 -12.94 -2.57
N GLY A 26 -3.19 -12.77 -2.77
CA GLY A 26 -2.53 -11.50 -2.56
C GLY A 26 -2.92 -10.49 -3.63
N LEU A 27 -3.08 -9.23 -3.25
CA LEU A 27 -3.35 -8.13 -4.17
C LEU A 27 -2.36 -6.99 -3.89
N ALA A 28 -1.85 -6.37 -4.95
CA ALA A 28 -1.22 -5.06 -4.80
C ALA A 28 -2.30 -4.03 -4.52
N HIS A 29 -2.14 -3.33 -3.40
CA HIS A 29 -3.01 -2.25 -2.96
C HIS A 29 -2.43 -0.89 -3.36
N SER A 30 -3.31 0.06 -3.68
CA SER A 30 -2.96 1.47 -3.79
C SER A 30 -2.79 2.12 -2.42
N GLU A 31 -2.29 3.34 -2.41
CA GLU A 31 -2.25 4.23 -1.25
C GLU A 31 -3.65 4.44 -0.66
N SER A 32 -4.63 4.81 -1.51
CA SER A 32 -6.03 4.97 -1.12
C SER A 32 -6.67 3.71 -0.52
N ASP A 33 -6.37 2.52 -1.06
CA ASP A 33 -6.86 1.26 -0.51
C ASP A 33 -6.40 1.09 0.96
N VAL A 34 -5.11 1.29 1.21
CA VAL A 34 -4.51 1.06 2.53
C VAL A 34 -4.94 2.13 3.53
N ILE A 35 -5.07 3.39 3.11
CA ILE A 35 -5.64 4.46 3.95
C ILE A 35 -7.06 4.08 4.37
N GLY A 36 -7.91 3.68 3.42
CA GLY A 36 -9.29 3.29 3.71
C GLY A 36 -9.37 2.10 4.67
N TYR A 37 -8.42 1.17 4.65
CA TYR A 37 -8.35 0.08 5.62
C TYR A 37 -8.05 0.58 7.04
N PHE A 38 -7.14 1.54 7.19
CA PHE A 38 -6.82 2.14 8.48
C PHE A 38 -8.02 2.92 9.03
N GLU A 39 -8.62 3.79 8.23
CA GLU A 39 -9.80 4.57 8.61
C GLU A 39 -10.98 3.67 8.95
N GLY A 40 -11.26 2.65 8.13
CA GLY A 40 -12.32 1.67 8.38
C GLY A 40 -12.09 0.82 9.63
N ALA A 41 -10.83 0.64 10.04
CA ALA A 41 -10.47 -0.02 11.28
C ALA A 41 -10.48 0.94 12.50
N GLY A 42 -10.83 2.21 12.34
CA GLY A 42 -10.92 3.22 13.39
C GLY A 42 -9.57 3.83 13.77
N PHE A 43 -8.56 3.77 12.90
CA PHE A 43 -7.36 4.59 13.05
C PHE A 43 -7.66 6.03 12.61
N THR A 44 -7.04 6.98 13.30
CA THR A 44 -7.03 8.41 13.00
C THR A 44 -5.63 8.86 12.62
N ASP A 45 -5.50 10.10 12.12
CA ASP A 45 -4.22 10.67 11.69
C ASP A 45 -3.44 9.76 10.73
N VAL A 46 -4.14 9.21 9.73
CA VAL A 46 -3.56 8.27 8.78
C VAL A 46 -2.74 9.03 7.74
N ASP A 47 -1.47 8.70 7.60
CA ASP A 47 -0.53 9.38 6.70
C ASP A 47 0.37 8.39 5.96
N ILE A 48 0.88 8.80 4.80
CA ILE A 48 1.83 8.07 3.98
C ILE A 48 3.20 8.70 4.15
N VAL A 49 4.16 7.91 4.61
CA VAL A 49 5.55 8.34 4.77
C VAL A 49 6.46 7.53 3.86
N ASP A 50 7.45 8.21 3.26
CA ASP A 50 8.56 7.52 2.60
C ASP A 50 9.36 6.76 3.65
N PHE A 51 9.44 5.44 3.49
CA PHE A 51 10.19 4.56 4.39
C PHE A 51 11.57 4.24 3.81
N ILE A 52 11.61 3.85 2.53
CA ILE A 52 12.82 3.78 1.71
C ILE A 52 12.54 4.63 0.47
N PRO A 53 13.16 5.83 0.35
CA PRO A 53 12.90 6.75 -0.75
C PRO A 53 12.98 6.07 -2.11
N GLY A 54 11.93 6.23 -2.92
CA GLY A 54 11.83 5.64 -4.26
C GLY A 54 11.66 4.12 -4.32
N SER A 55 11.47 3.44 -3.18
CA SER A 55 11.31 1.99 -3.12
C SER A 55 10.10 1.55 -2.29
N LEU A 56 9.99 2.04 -1.05
CA LEU A 56 8.95 1.64 -0.12
C LEU A 56 8.37 2.85 0.59
N SER A 57 7.04 2.92 0.57
CA SER A 57 6.26 3.84 1.40
C SER A 57 5.58 3.05 2.51
N ARG A 58 5.23 3.73 3.60
CA ARG A 58 4.56 3.15 4.77
C ARG A 58 3.33 3.98 5.11
N VAL A 59 2.21 3.31 5.39
CA VAL A 59 1.04 3.94 6.00
C VAL A 59 1.16 3.83 7.52
N VAL A 60 0.96 4.95 8.21
CA VAL A 60 0.94 5.04 9.67
C VAL A 60 -0.40 5.66 10.10
N GLY A 61 -0.88 5.29 11.27
CA GLY A 61 -2.07 5.88 11.88
C GLY A 61 -2.06 5.66 13.39
N ARG A 62 -2.84 6.44 14.13
CA ARG A 62 -3.00 6.30 15.59
C ARG A 62 -4.36 5.69 15.90
N LYS A 63 -4.42 4.91 16.97
CA LYS A 63 -5.67 4.36 17.49
C LYS A 63 -5.57 4.30 19.01
N GLU A 64 -6.56 4.87 19.67
CA GLU A 64 -6.71 4.86 21.14
C GLU A 64 -7.42 3.59 21.61
#